data_AF-A0A3M3X1J3-F1
#
_entry.id   AF-A0A3M3X1J3-F1
#
_cell.length_a   1.000
_cell.length_b   1.000
_cell.length_c   1.000
_cell.angle_alpha   90.00
_cell.angle_beta   90.00
_cell.angle_gamma   90.00
#
_symmetry.space_group_name_H-M   'P 1'
#
loop_
_entity.id
_entity.type
_entity.pdbx_description
1 polymer ?
#
loop_
_entity_poly.entity_id
_entity_poly.type
_entity_poly.pdbx_seq_one_letter_code
_entity_poly.pdbx_strand_id
1 'polypeptide(L)' 'RNTTMALTKDQLIADIAEAIDAPKTTARNALEQLGQIVADQLENGVEITLPGIGKLKVA' A
#
# COMPACT_ATOMS: atom_id res chain seq x y z
N ARG A 1 -0.11 25.76 -10.18
CA ARG A 1 0.78 24.57 -10.11
C ARG A 1 0.15 23.64 -9.07
N ASN A 2 -0.57 22.60 -9.50
CA ASN A 2 -1.12 21.62 -8.56
C ASN A 2 -0.03 20.58 -8.33
N THR A 3 0.92 20.86 -7.44
CA THR A 3 1.84 19.85 -6.92
C THR A 3 1.02 18.95 -6.02
N THR A 4 0.32 17.97 -6.59
CA THR A 4 -0.18 16.83 -5.85
C THR A 4 1.05 16.20 -5.22
N MET A 5 1.30 16.46 -3.94
CA MET A 5 2.38 15.78 -3.24
C MET A 5 2.00 14.31 -3.22
N ALA A 6 2.60 13.55 -4.14
CA ALA A 6 2.43 12.12 -4.17
C ALA A 6 2.88 11.61 -2.80
N LEU A 7 1.97 10.91 -2.11
CA LEU A 7 2.30 10.28 -0.84
C LEU A 7 3.50 9.36 -1.08
N THR A 8 4.62 9.65 -0.43
CA THR A 8 5.82 8.82 -0.57
C THR A 8 5.64 7.53 0.23
N LYS A 9 6.35 6.47 -0.19
CA LYS A 9 6.33 5.19 0.53
C LYS A 9 6.71 5.37 2.00
N ASP A 10 7.69 6.21 2.30
CA ASP A 10 8.14 6.45 3.67
C ASP A 10 7.09 7.21 4.52
N GLN A 11 6.36 8.15 3.92
CA GLN A 11 5.27 8.84 4.63
C GLN A 11 4.15 7.86 4.98
N LEU A 12 3.72 7.03 4.01
CA LEU A 12 2.71 6.01 4.25
C LEU A 12 3.14 5.01 5.34
N ILE A 13 4.41 4.58 5.34
CA ILE A 13 4.94 3.68 6.38
C ILE A 13 4.90 4.34 7.75
N ALA A 14 5.27 5.62 7.84
CA ALA A 14 5.23 6.35 9.10
C ALA A 14 3.80 6.48 9.64
N ASP A 15 2.86 6.86 8.78
CA ASP A 15 1.45 7.03 9.15
C ASP A 15 0.82 5.70 9.61
N ILE A 16 1.12 4.59 8.93
CA ILE A 16 0.66 3.25 9.34
C ILE A 16 1.25 2.86 10.68
N ALA A 17 2.57 3.03 10.86
CA ALA A 17 3.26 2.68 12.10
C ALA A 17 2.69 3.42 13.32
N GLU A 18 2.40 4.71 13.15
CA GLU A 18 1.76 5.54 14.18
C GLU A 18 0.32 5.09 14.46
N ALA A 19 -0.48 4.84 13.41
CA ALA A 19 -1.88 4.44 13.56
C ALA A 19 -2.08 3.09 14.28
N ILE A 20 -1.12 2.17 14.13
CA ILE A 20 -1.20 0.82 14.73
C ILE A 20 -0.31 0.66 15.97
N ASP A 21 0.35 1.75 16.42
CA ASP A 21 1.33 1.76 17.52
C ASP A 21 2.38 0.63 17.39
N ALA A 22 3.01 0.55 16.22
CA ALA A 22 4.02 -0.47 15.94
C ALA A 22 5.31 0.13 15.36
N PRO A 23 6.44 -0.59 15.42
CA PRO A 23 7.68 -0.16 14.78
C PRO A 23 7.51 0.09 13.28
N LYS A 24 8.20 1.11 12.75
CA LYS A 24 8.24 1.40 11.31
C LYS A 24 8.69 0.20 10.46
N THR A 25 9.52 -0.67 11.01
CA THR A 25 9.93 -1.93 10.36
C THR A 25 8.75 -2.88 10.17
N THR A 26 7.85 -2.99 11.16
CA THR A 26 6.61 -3.78 11.06
C THR A 26 5.67 -3.21 10.01
N ALA A 27 5.45 -1.89 10.00
CA ALA A 27 4.62 -1.24 9.00
C ALA A 27 5.19 -1.39 7.58
N ARG A 28 6.51 -1.26 7.43
CA ARG A 28 7.21 -1.49 6.16
C ARG A 28 7.01 -2.93 5.67
N ASN A 29 7.25 -3.91 6.53
CA ASN A 29 7.09 -5.32 6.17
C ASN A 29 5.65 -5.62 5.78
N ALA A 30 4.67 -5.10 6.52
CA ALA A 30 3.26 -5.25 6.18
C ALA A 30 2.92 -4.66 4.81
N LEU A 31 3.40 -3.44 4.51
CA LEU A 31 3.19 -2.80 3.21
C LEU A 31 3.85 -3.59 2.07
N GLU A 32 5.04 -4.13 2.28
CA GLU A 32 5.74 -4.95 1.29
C GLU A 32 5.02 -6.27 1.03
N GLN A 33 4.56 -6.96 2.09
CA GLN A 33 3.75 -8.18 1.95
C GLN A 33 2.42 -7.92 1.26
N LEU A 34 1.74 -6.81 1.58
CA LEU A 34 0.53 -6.39 0.87
C LEU A 34 0.81 -6.16 -0.61
N GLY A 35 1.93 -5.49 -0.95
CA GLY A 35 2.34 -5.28 -2.33
C GLY A 35 2.57 -6.59 -3.09
N GLN A 36 3.16 -7.61 -2.46
CA GLN A 36 3.32 -8.94 -3.06
C GLN A 36 1.98 -9.65 -3.26
N ILE A 37 1.12 -9.67 -2.24
CA ILE A 37 -0.23 -10.28 -2.33
C ILE A 37 -1.04 -9.63 -3.48
N VAL A 38 -0.90 -8.31 -3.64
CA VAL A 38 -1.52 -7.55 -4.73
C VAL A 38 -0.92 -7.93 -6.08
N ALA A 39 0.41 -8.01 -6.19
CA ALA A 39 1.09 -8.40 -7.41
C ALA A 39 0.70 -9.82 -7.86
N ASP A 40 0.70 -10.79 -6.95
CA ASP A 40 0.34 -12.19 -7.24
C ASP A 40 -1.11 -12.32 -7.72
N GLN A 41 -2.04 -11.54 -7.13
CA GLN A 41 -3.42 -11.53 -7.57
C GLN A 41 -3.62 -10.82 -8.91
N LEU A 42 -2.87 -9.72 -9.16
CA LEU A 42 -2.89 -9.02 -10.45
C LEU A 42 -2.20 -9.83 -11.56
N GLU A 43 -1.24 -10.71 -11.24
CA GLU A 43 -0.64 -11.59 -12.24
C GLU A 43 -1.71 -12.52 -12.88
N ASN A 44 -2.74 -12.86 -12.10
CA ASN A 44 -3.84 -13.72 -12.52
C ASN A 44 -5.06 -12.94 -13.06
N GLY A 45 -5.05 -11.61 -13.07
CA GLY A 45 -6.21 -10.81 -13.45
C GLY A 45 -5.95 -9.30 -13.56
N VAL A 46 -6.77 -8.61 -14.35
CA VAL A 46 -6.54 -7.19 -14.68
C VAL A 46 -6.90 -6.23 -13.51
N GLU A 47 -7.78 -6.67 -12.60
CA GLU A 47 -8.30 -5.87 -11.49
C GLU A 47 -8.38 -6.73 -10.22
N ILE A 48 -8.07 -6.12 -9.08
CA ILE A 48 -8.29 -6.70 -7.76
C ILE A 48 -9.05 -5.74 -6.85
N THR A 49 -9.80 -6.26 -5.89
CA THR A 49 -10.48 -5.46 -4.87
C THR A 49 -9.77 -5.63 -3.54
N LEU A 50 -9.14 -4.57 -3.02
CA LEU A 50 -8.56 -4.54 -1.68
C LEU A 50 -9.65 -4.17 -0.67
N PRO A 51 -9.96 -5.06 0.29
CA PRO A 51 -10.90 -4.77 1.35
C PRO A 51 -10.48 -3.51 2.13
N GLY A 52 -11.45 -2.61 2.38
CA GLY A 52 -11.21 -1.37 3.14
C GLY A 52 -10.46 -0.26 2.40
N ILE A 53 -9.95 -0.49 1.19
CA ILE A 53 -9.23 0.52 0.39
C ILE A 53 -9.96 0.81 -0.93
N GLY A 54 -10.33 -0.22 -1.68
CA GLY A 54 -10.99 -0.07 -2.98
C GLY A 54 -10.37 -0.94 -4.07
N LYS A 55 -10.60 -0.58 -5.32
CA LYS A 55 -10.14 -1.37 -6.47
C LYS A 55 -8.79 -0.90 -6.98
N LEU A 56 -7.90 -1.85 -7.25
CA LEU A 56 -6.63 -1.62 -7.91
C LEU A 56 -6.67 -2.25 -9.30
N LYS A 57 -6.11 -1.52 -10.27
CA LYS A 57 -5.97 -1.97 -11.66
C LYS A 57 -4.52 -1.77 -12.07
N VAL A 58 -3.97 -2.71 -12.85
CA VAL A 58 -2.74 -2.44 -13.59
C VAL A 58 -3.06 -1.38 -14.65
N ALA A 59 -2.31 -0.28 -14.66
CA ALA A 59 -2.46 0.80 -15.62
C ALA A 59 -1.59 0.57 -16.86
#